data_AF-A0A920ELD9-F1
#
_entry.id   AF-A0A920ELD9-F1
#
_cell.length_a   1.000
_cell.length_b   1.000
_cell.length_c   1.000
_cell.angle_alpha   90.00
_cell.angle_beta   90.00
_cell.angle_gamma   90.00
#
_symmetry.space_group_name_H-M   'P 1'
#
loop_
_entity.id
_entity.type
_entity.pdbx_description
1 polymer ?
#
loop_
_entity_poly.entity_id
_entity_poly.type
_entity_poly.pdbx_seq_one_letter_code
_entity_poly.pdbx_strand_id
1 'polypeptide(L)' 'MATPVIAADHTVEMLSSSNGEMMVFKPAVLKIAPGDSVTWKATNPGQILHR' A
#
# COMPACT_ATOMS: atom_id res chain seq x y z
N MET A 1 -15.95 30.26 -3.82
CA MET A 1 -16.57 29.01 -4.32
C MET A 1 -15.58 27.89 -4.04
N ALA A 2 -15.94 26.87 -3.27
CA ALA A 2 -15.04 25.75 -2.98
C ALA A 2 -15.09 24.73 -4.12
N THR A 3 -13.95 24.43 -4.73
CA THR A 3 -13.82 23.32 -5.69
C THR A 3 -13.98 22.00 -4.94
N PRO A 4 -14.80 21.05 -5.43
CA PRO A 4 -14.89 19.75 -4.81
C PRO A 4 -13.52 19.06 -4.87
N VAL A 5 -12.99 18.70 -3.71
CA VAL A 5 -11.80 17.84 -3.62
C VAL A 5 -12.26 16.43 -3.94
N ILE A 6 -11.72 15.87 -5.02
CA ILE A 6 -11.88 14.44 -5.32
C ILE A 6 -10.75 13.76 -4.56
N ALA A 7 -11.11 13.01 -3.52
CA ALA A 7 -10.17 12.18 -2.79
C ALA A 7 -9.62 11.08 -3.70
N ALA A 8 -8.30 10.89 -3.70
CA ALA A 8 -7.65 9.82 -4.44
C ALA A 8 -7.51 8.55 -3.56
N ASP A 9 -7.63 7.39 -4.20
CA ASP A 9 -7.34 6.10 -3.59
C ASP A 9 -5.91 5.67 -3.90
N HIS A 10 -5.14 5.40 -2.85
CA HIS A 10 -3.76 4.92 -2.96
C HIS A 10 -3.64 3.50 -2.42
N THR A 11 -2.72 2.71 -2.96
CA THR A 11 -2.41 1.37 -2.45
C THR A 11 -0.95 1.26 -2.06
N VAL A 12 -0.68 0.74 -0.87
CA VAL A 12 0.65 0.37 -0.39
C VAL A 12 0.74 -1.14 -0.29
N GLU A 13 1.67 -1.73 -1.03
CA GLU A 13 1.94 -3.16 -1.00
C GLU A 13 2.93 -3.52 0.12
N MET A 14 2.61 -4.57 0.88
CA MET A 14 3.43 -5.08 1.97
C MET A 14 4.06 -6.41 1.57
N LEU A 15 5.32 -6.36 1.17
CA LEU A 15 6.09 -7.48 0.65
C LEU A 15 6.92 -8.09 1.77
N SER A 16 6.87 -9.42 1.93
CA SER A 16 7.76 -10.11 2.86
C SER A 16 9.22 -10.00 2.45
N SER A 17 9.50 -9.92 1.14
CA SER A 17 10.82 -9.60 0.60
C SER A 17 10.74 -8.93 -0.78
N SER A 18 11.71 -8.09 -1.10
CA SER A 18 11.88 -7.46 -2.42
C SER A 18 13.34 -7.07 -2.63
N ASN A 19 13.95 -7.43 -3.76
CA ASN A 19 15.34 -7.09 -4.11
C ASN A 19 16.39 -7.38 -3.03
N GLY A 20 16.19 -8.43 -2.23
CA GLY A 20 17.11 -8.81 -1.14
C GLY A 20 16.81 -8.13 0.20
N GLU A 21 15.87 -7.19 0.24
CA GLU A 21 15.36 -6.59 1.48
C GLU A 21 14.15 -7.38 1.99
N MET A 22 14.03 -7.51 3.30
CA MET A 22 12.91 -8.17 3.97
C MET A 22 11.95 -7.12 4.52
N MET A 23 10.64 -7.41 4.52
CA MET A 23 9.58 -6.52 5.02
C MET A 23 9.54 -5.15 4.31
N VAL A 24 9.30 -5.17 2.99
CA VAL A 24 9.33 -3.98 2.14
C VAL A 24 7.92 -3.44 1.90
N PHE A 25 7.75 -2.13 2.10
CA PHE A 25 6.54 -1.40 1.73
C PHE A 25 6.73 -0.70 0.38
N LYS A 26 5.79 -0.85 -0.54
CA LYS A 26 5.83 -0.18 -1.85
C LYS A 26 4.56 0.63 -2.11
N PRO A 27 4.68 1.93 -2.42
CA PRO A 27 5.91 2.73 -2.38
C PRO A 27 6.42 2.92 -0.94
N ALA A 28 7.72 3.12 -0.77
CA ALA A 28 8.33 3.33 0.55
C ALA A 28 7.92 4.68 1.18
N VAL A 29 7.64 5.68 0.33
CA VAL A 29 7.09 6.98 0.73
C VAL A 29 5.95 7.31 -0.21
N LEU A 30 4.77 7.58 0.36
CA LEU A 30 3.58 7.98 -0.36
C LEU A 30 3.22 9.41 0.04
N LYS A 31 3.04 10.31 -0.94
CA LYS A 31 2.51 11.66 -0.71
C LYS A 31 1.00 11.64 -0.96
N ILE A 32 0.23 12.08 0.02
CA ILE A 32 -1.23 12.13 -0.04
C ILE A 32 -1.74 13.53 0.33
N ALA A 33 -2.94 13.87 -0.14
CA ALA A 33 -3.65 15.07 0.27
C ALA A 33 -4.69 14.77 1.36
N PRO A 34 -5.12 15.77 2.15
CA PRO A 34 -6.24 15.60 3.07
C PRO A 34 -7.50 15.15 2.34
N GLY A 35 -8.09 14.04 2.79
CA GLY A 35 -9.27 13.42 2.17
C GLY A 35 -8.96 12.15 1.39
N ASP A 36 -7.70 11.91 1.00
CA ASP A 36 -7.29 10.69 0.31
C ASP A 36 -7.41 9.43 1.20
N SER A 37 -7.59 8.28 0.56
CA SER A 37 -7.63 6.98 1.23
C SER A 37 -6.40 6.15 0.89
N VAL A 38 -5.89 5.38 1.86
CA VAL A 38 -4.74 4.49 1.67
C VAL A 38 -5.13 3.06 2.02
N THR A 39 -5.04 2.18 1.03
CA THR A 39 -5.28 0.75 1.16
C THR A 39 -3.97 0.01 1.34
N TRP A 40 -3.85 -0.77 2.41
CA TRP A 40 -2.67 -1.59 2.68
C TRP A 40 -2.91 -3.01 2.15
N LYS A 41 -2.21 -3.39 1.09
CA LYS A 41 -2.36 -4.68 0.43
C LYS A 41 -1.24 -5.63 0.84
N ALA A 42 -1.58 -6.67 1.58
CA ALA A 42 -0.64 -7.75 1.90
C ALA A 42 -0.36 -8.57 0.63
N THR A 43 0.86 -8.48 0.10
CA THR A 43 1.26 -9.22 -1.12
C THR A 43 1.66 -10.66 -0.87
N ASN A 44 1.71 -11.10 0.40
CA ASN A 44 1.94 -12.50 0.74
C ASN A 44 1.14 -12.92 1.99
N PRO A 45 -0.19 -13.17 1.85
CA PRO A 45 -0.99 -13.73 2.92
C PRO A 45 -0.69 -15.23 3.05
N GLY A 46 0.46 -15.57 3.64
CA GLY A 46 0.81 -16.94 4.01
C GLY A 46 0.92 -17.94 2.85
N GLN A 47 2.13 -18.42 2.58
CA GLN A 47 2.26 -19.81 2.14
C GLN A 47 1.75 -20.73 3.27
N ILE A 48 0.44 -20.93 3.34
CA ILE A 48 -0.19 -22.02 4.10
C ILE A 48 -0.92 -22.94 3.12
N LEU A 49 -0.20 -23.45 2.13
CA LEU A 49 -0.52 -24.75 1.55
C LEU A 49 0.20 -25.79 2.39
N HIS A 50 -0.37 -26.10 3.56
CA HIS A 50 -0.13 -27.38 4.20
C HIS A 50 -0.67 -28.46 3.25
N ARG A 51 0.21 -29.39 2.87
CA ARG A 51 -0.11 -30.68 2.27
C ARG A 51 -1.21 -31.40 3.05
#